data_AF-A0A5M3F1L5-F1
#
_entry.id   AF-A0A5M3F1L5-F1
#
_cell.length_a   1.000
_cell.length_b   1.000
_cell.length_c   1.000
_cell.angle_alpha   90.00
_cell.angle_beta   90.00
_cell.angle_gamma   90.00
#
_symmetry.space_group_name_H-M   'P 1'
#
loop_
_entity.id
_entity.type
_entity.pdbx_description
1 polymer ?
#
loop_
_entity_poly.entity_id
_entity_poly.type
_entity_poly.pdbx_seq_one_letter_code
_entity_poly.pdbx_strand_id
1 'polypeptide(L)'
;MNTLSKLLDSISFESALEKNSLHHIYETLNGTGKEIFPRTLKIFGFASISLLVCLFSGYNWYVFPILASIIIIGICIGYFRSSLYFKNAAYTFSVYLFAQTTLIFYITSIEISDSTMINRVAACLYIFFGYCLSLYITKIKLIENVQSKYLANDGKLGKKKGTIKAVKILSAILVSFIVIVIAGTQFYRVNKWWIDGSNPDALSGLNGTFAGTILSAILMIIGVAILIIITLLPTLLLNTAAVVDGYIYKKYAEEFRKEYEFTEKEWYGE
;
A
#
# COMPACT_ATOMS: atom_id res chain seq x y z
N MET A 1 9.40 7.94 -12.34
CA MET A 1 10.06 8.55 -11.15
C MET A 1 10.47 10.01 -11.35
N ASN A 2 10.66 10.51 -12.58
CA ASN A 2 11.15 11.87 -12.88
C ASN A 2 10.45 13.03 -12.15
N THR A 3 9.13 12.99 -11.95
CA THR A 3 8.42 14.09 -11.26
C THR A 3 8.73 14.16 -9.76
N LEU A 4 8.83 13.01 -9.08
CA LEU A 4 9.12 12.98 -7.65
C LEU A 4 10.56 13.42 -7.39
N SER A 5 11.51 12.90 -8.18
CA SER A 5 12.92 13.34 -8.12
C SER A 5 13.03 14.85 -8.30
N LYS A 6 12.45 15.41 -9.38
CA LYS A 6 12.48 16.86 -9.63
C LYS A 6 11.91 17.69 -8.48
N LEU A 7 10.87 17.19 -7.79
CA LEU A 7 10.32 17.88 -6.63
C LEU A 7 11.25 17.79 -5.42
N LEU A 8 11.83 16.61 -5.14
CA LEU A 8 12.83 16.44 -4.09
C LEU A 8 14.06 17.32 -4.35
N ASP A 9 14.50 17.41 -5.60
CA ASP A 9 15.63 18.23 -6.03
C ASP A 9 15.38 19.72 -5.79
N SER A 10 14.12 20.17 -5.90
CA SER A 10 13.74 21.57 -5.69
C SER A 10 13.68 22.02 -4.23
N ILE A 11 13.70 21.09 -3.27
CA ILE A 11 13.71 21.43 -1.84
C ILE A 11 15.12 21.87 -1.44
N SER A 12 15.25 23.02 -0.78
CA SER A 12 16.51 23.51 -0.20
C SER A 12 16.83 22.81 1.13
N PHE A 13 18.11 22.79 1.51
CA PHE A 13 18.52 22.24 2.80
C PHE A 13 17.91 23.01 3.98
N GLU A 14 17.82 24.34 3.90
CA GLU A 14 17.20 25.18 4.94
C GLU A 14 15.74 24.78 5.21
N SER A 15 14.94 24.58 4.15
CA SER A 15 13.57 24.08 4.28
C SER A 15 13.53 22.66 4.84
N ALA A 16 14.49 21.81 4.44
CA ALA A 16 14.59 20.46 4.98
C ALA A 16 14.91 20.46 6.48
N LEU A 17 15.83 21.33 6.92
CA LEU A 17 16.27 21.49 8.30
C LEU A 17 15.13 22.02 9.19
N GLU A 18 14.40 23.04 8.72
CA GLU A 18 13.25 23.60 9.44
C GLU A 18 12.18 22.53 9.73
N LYS A 19 11.96 21.62 8.78
CA LYS A 19 10.93 20.57 8.89
C LYS A 19 11.40 19.27 9.53
N ASN A 20 12.70 19.14 9.84
CA ASN A 20 13.28 17.93 10.42
C ASN A 20 14.21 18.29 11.56
N SER A 21 13.62 18.56 12.74
CA SER A 21 14.39 18.88 13.94
C SER A 21 15.30 17.73 14.38
N LEU A 22 16.36 18.07 15.11
CA LEU A 22 17.26 17.09 15.74
C LEU A 22 16.50 15.99 16.47
N HIS A 23 15.47 16.36 17.25
CA HIS A 23 14.64 15.40 17.98
C HIS A 23 13.91 14.42 17.04
N HIS A 24 13.30 14.93 15.96
CA HIS A 24 12.60 14.11 14.98
C HIS A 24 13.54 13.14 14.24
N ILE A 25 14.74 13.61 13.90
CA ILE A 25 15.76 12.77 13.27
C ILE A 25 16.27 11.70 14.26
N TYR A 26 16.52 12.08 15.51
CA TYR A 26 16.93 11.14 16.55
C TYR A 26 15.88 10.04 16.77
N GLU A 27 14.59 10.40 16.86
CA GLU A 27 13.50 9.41 16.94
C GLU A 27 13.42 8.53 15.68
N THR A 28 13.76 9.07 14.52
CA THR A 28 13.77 8.30 13.28
C THR A 28 14.89 7.26 13.24
N LEU A 29 16.08 7.62 13.73
CA LEU A 29 17.27 6.76 13.80
C LEU A 29 17.12 5.69 14.89
N ASN A 30 16.79 6.11 16.11
CA ASN A 30 16.84 5.26 17.31
C ASN A 30 15.48 4.66 17.68
N GLY A 31 14.40 5.13 17.06
CA GLY A 31 13.04 4.78 17.43
C GLY A 31 12.56 5.54 18.68
N THR A 32 11.27 5.43 18.96
CA THR A 32 10.63 6.12 20.09
C THR A 32 10.79 5.41 21.43
N GLY A 33 11.41 4.21 21.45
CA GLY A 33 11.53 3.35 22.63
C GLY A 33 10.20 2.77 23.16
N LYS A 34 9.06 3.13 22.56
CA LYS A 34 7.71 2.73 22.99
C LYS A 34 7.18 1.47 22.30
N GLU A 35 7.95 0.88 21.38
CA GLU A 35 7.49 -0.27 20.59
C GLU A 35 7.63 -1.58 21.38
N ILE A 36 6.53 -2.35 21.49
CA ILE A 36 6.50 -3.66 22.18
C ILE A 36 7.42 -4.69 21.51
N PHE A 37 7.53 -4.65 20.18
CA PHE A 37 8.37 -5.54 19.40
C PHE A 37 9.35 -4.76 18.52
N PRO A 38 10.61 -5.22 18.38
CA PRO A 38 11.56 -4.63 17.44
C PRO A 38 11.04 -4.66 16.00
N ARG A 39 11.37 -3.62 15.22
CA ARG A 39 10.98 -3.54 13.79
C ARG A 39 11.44 -4.75 12.98
N THR A 40 12.64 -5.26 13.26
CA THR A 40 13.17 -6.48 12.62
C THR A 40 12.26 -7.68 12.83
N LEU A 41 11.77 -7.90 14.06
CA LEU A 41 10.88 -9.00 14.37
C LEU A 41 9.53 -8.85 13.68
N LYS A 42 8.99 -7.61 13.62
CA LYS A 42 7.77 -7.31 12.88
C LYS A 42 7.93 -7.63 11.39
N ILE A 43 9.07 -7.29 10.78
CA ILE A 43 9.36 -7.61 9.37
C ILE A 43 9.35 -9.12 9.14
N PHE A 44 9.99 -9.91 10.01
CA PHE A 44 9.92 -11.38 9.91
C PHE A 44 8.50 -11.91 10.07
N GLY A 45 7.71 -11.35 11.00
CA GLY A 45 6.31 -11.71 11.19
C GLY A 45 5.46 -11.43 9.94
N PHE A 46 5.55 -10.21 9.40
CA PHE A 46 4.84 -9.84 8.16
C PHE A 46 5.27 -10.70 6.98
N ALA A 47 6.57 -10.95 6.79
CA ALA A 47 7.07 -11.80 5.72
C ALA A 47 6.53 -13.24 5.83
N SER A 48 6.55 -13.81 7.04
CA SER A 48 6.07 -15.18 7.28
C SER A 48 4.58 -15.32 7.01
N ILE A 49 3.76 -14.39 7.53
CA ILE A 49 2.31 -14.37 7.27
C ILE A 49 2.06 -14.20 5.76
N SER A 50 2.80 -13.31 5.11
CA SER A 50 2.65 -13.07 3.67
C SER A 50 2.96 -14.31 2.86
N LEU A 51 4.03 -15.04 3.19
CA LEU A 51 4.37 -16.31 2.53
C LEU A 51 3.26 -17.33 2.68
N LEU A 52 2.75 -17.53 3.90
CA LEU A 52 1.68 -18.50 4.17
C LEU A 52 0.41 -18.19 3.38
N VAL A 53 -0.02 -16.92 3.36
CA VAL A 53 -1.23 -16.52 2.64
C VAL A 53 -1.02 -16.59 1.12
N CYS A 54 0.17 -16.27 0.61
CA CYS A 54 0.45 -16.39 -0.82
C CYS A 54 0.41 -17.83 -1.33
N LEU A 55 0.52 -18.86 -0.48
CA LEU A 55 0.38 -20.26 -0.89
C LEU A 55 -1.00 -20.56 -1.51
N PHE A 56 -2.06 -19.86 -1.08
CA PHE A 56 -3.40 -20.03 -1.65
C PHE A 56 -3.45 -19.75 -3.15
N SER A 57 -2.59 -18.85 -3.67
CA SER A 57 -2.48 -18.58 -5.11
C SER A 57 -2.07 -19.80 -5.94
N GLY A 58 -1.47 -20.82 -5.29
CA GLY A 58 -1.11 -22.09 -5.90
C GLY A 58 -2.31 -22.91 -6.39
N TYR A 59 -3.52 -22.63 -5.86
CA TYR A 59 -4.76 -23.25 -6.34
C TYR A 59 -5.02 -22.96 -7.82
N ASN A 60 -4.73 -21.73 -8.26
CA ASN A 60 -4.83 -21.35 -9.67
C ASN A 60 -3.57 -21.79 -10.46
N TRP A 61 -2.38 -21.46 -9.94
CA TRP A 61 -1.13 -21.87 -10.57
C TRP A 61 0.06 -21.88 -9.60
N TYR A 62 0.80 -22.99 -9.54
CA TYR A 62 1.99 -23.16 -8.69
C TYR A 62 3.10 -22.10 -8.93
N VAL A 63 3.10 -21.41 -10.08
CA VAL A 63 4.07 -20.33 -10.37
C VAL A 63 3.79 -19.08 -9.52
N PHE A 64 2.53 -18.81 -9.16
CA PHE A 64 2.16 -17.63 -8.39
C PHE A 64 2.77 -17.59 -6.98
N PRO A 65 2.72 -18.65 -6.15
CA PRO A 65 3.36 -18.60 -4.83
C PRO A 65 4.90 -18.50 -4.93
N ILE A 66 5.51 -19.07 -5.98
CA ILE A 66 6.96 -18.92 -6.23
C ILE A 66 7.30 -17.46 -6.53
N LEU A 67 6.55 -16.83 -7.44
CA LEU A 67 6.74 -15.42 -7.78
C LEU A 67 6.53 -14.51 -6.56
N ALA A 68 5.48 -14.75 -5.77
CA ALA A 68 5.22 -14.02 -4.53
C ALA A 68 6.38 -14.16 -3.54
N SER A 69 6.94 -15.37 -3.39
CA SER A 69 8.06 -15.63 -2.50
C SER A 69 9.31 -14.85 -2.91
N ILE A 70 9.61 -14.78 -4.21
CA ILE A 70 10.73 -13.98 -4.75
C ILE A 70 10.53 -12.50 -4.39
N ILE A 71 9.32 -11.97 -4.56
CA ILE A 71 8.99 -10.57 -4.22
C ILE A 71 9.18 -10.33 -2.71
N ILE A 72 8.66 -11.21 -1.86
CA ILE A 72 8.77 -11.12 -0.39
C ILE A 72 10.24 -11.14 0.05
N ILE A 73 11.05 -12.05 -0.50
CA ILE A 73 12.50 -12.12 -0.23
C ILE A 73 13.18 -10.82 -0.66
N GLY A 74 12.84 -10.29 -1.83
CA GLY A 74 13.34 -9.00 -2.30
C GLY A 74 13.03 -7.84 -1.34
N ILE A 75 11.81 -7.81 -0.78
CA ILE A 75 11.41 -6.83 0.24
C ILE A 75 12.27 -6.97 1.50
N CYS A 76 12.45 -8.19 2.00
CA CYS A 76 13.32 -8.45 3.15
C CYS A 76 14.75 -7.97 2.91
N ILE A 77 15.35 -8.32 1.77
CA ILE A 77 16.71 -7.88 1.41
C ILE A 77 16.78 -6.35 1.38
N GLY A 78 15.79 -5.68 0.78
CA GLY A 78 15.71 -4.23 0.74
C GLY A 78 15.68 -3.60 2.14
N TYR A 79 14.89 -4.14 3.06
CA TYR A 79 14.85 -3.68 4.45
C TYR A 79 16.18 -3.87 5.18
N PHE A 80 16.79 -5.06 5.08
CA PHE A 80 18.02 -5.37 5.80
C PHE A 80 19.21 -4.57 5.29
N ARG A 81 19.29 -4.32 3.98
CA ARG A 81 20.35 -3.49 3.35
C ARG A 81 20.15 -1.98 3.48
N SER A 82 19.02 -1.53 4.02
CA SER A 82 18.79 -0.08 4.20
C SER A 82 19.64 0.49 5.35
N SER A 83 20.27 1.64 5.10
CA SER A 83 21.01 2.44 6.07
C SER A 83 20.13 2.89 7.23
N LEU A 84 20.76 3.27 8.36
CA LEU A 84 20.05 3.62 9.58
C LEU A 84 19.12 4.84 9.39
N TYR A 85 19.59 5.90 8.74
CA TYR A 85 18.76 7.07 8.39
C TYR A 85 17.54 6.72 7.51
N PHE A 86 17.60 5.64 6.72
CA PHE A 86 16.51 5.21 5.85
C PHE A 86 15.66 4.08 6.47
N LYS A 87 16.00 3.59 7.67
CA LYS A 87 15.41 2.38 8.23
C LYS A 87 13.91 2.51 8.50
N ASN A 88 13.45 3.69 8.92
CA ASN A 88 12.03 3.98 9.16
C ASN A 88 11.22 3.99 7.84
N ALA A 89 11.79 4.61 6.80
CA ALA A 89 11.21 4.60 5.45
C ALA A 89 11.14 3.17 4.90
N ALA A 90 12.24 2.42 5.00
CA ALA A 90 12.33 1.03 4.56
C ALA A 90 11.33 0.12 5.30
N TYR A 91 11.20 0.28 6.62
CA TYR A 91 10.22 -0.47 7.42
C TYR A 91 8.80 -0.23 6.91
N THR A 92 8.39 1.02 6.81
CA THR A 92 7.04 1.41 6.37
C THR A 92 6.76 0.89 4.95
N PHE A 93 7.72 1.06 4.05
CA PHE A 93 7.60 0.61 2.67
C PHE A 93 7.49 -0.92 2.59
N SER A 94 8.24 -1.64 3.43
CA SER A 94 8.20 -3.10 3.50
C SER A 94 6.87 -3.62 4.00
N VAL A 95 6.32 -3.05 5.09
CA VAL A 95 4.99 -3.43 5.62
C VAL A 95 3.91 -3.22 4.57
N TYR A 96 3.93 -2.07 3.88
CA TYR A 96 3.04 -1.80 2.75
C TYR A 96 3.18 -2.87 1.66
N LEU A 97 4.40 -3.17 1.21
CA LEU A 97 4.62 -4.12 0.12
C LEU A 97 4.24 -5.56 0.52
N PHE A 98 4.51 -5.99 1.75
CA PHE A 98 4.06 -7.30 2.24
C PHE A 98 2.55 -7.43 2.18
N ALA A 99 1.82 -6.45 2.69
CA ALA A 99 0.36 -6.45 2.64
C ALA A 99 -0.16 -6.38 1.18
N GLN A 100 0.48 -5.60 0.32
CA GLN A 100 0.12 -5.48 -1.09
C GLN A 100 0.32 -6.80 -1.84
N THR A 101 1.48 -7.43 -1.68
CA THR A 101 1.80 -8.73 -2.28
C THR A 101 0.84 -9.79 -1.77
N THR A 102 0.63 -9.86 -0.45
CA THR A 102 -0.30 -10.80 0.18
C THR A 102 -1.69 -10.70 -0.43
N LEU A 103 -2.24 -9.48 -0.50
CA LEU A 103 -3.60 -9.28 -0.99
C LEU A 103 -3.75 -9.63 -2.47
N ILE A 104 -2.82 -9.16 -3.30
CA ILE A 104 -2.85 -9.44 -4.75
C ILE A 104 -2.81 -10.95 -4.99
N PHE A 105 -1.86 -11.67 -4.38
CA PHE A 105 -1.73 -13.11 -4.59
C PHE A 105 -2.82 -13.92 -3.91
N TYR A 106 -3.37 -13.47 -2.78
CA TYR A 106 -4.55 -14.12 -2.22
C TYR A 106 -5.73 -14.08 -3.19
N ILE A 107 -6.00 -12.93 -3.81
CA ILE A 107 -7.12 -12.77 -4.75
C ILE A 107 -6.94 -13.62 -6.01
N THR A 108 -5.71 -13.87 -6.46
CA THR A 108 -5.47 -14.71 -7.65
C THR A 108 -5.83 -16.18 -7.43
N SER A 109 -6.08 -16.61 -6.19
CA SER A 109 -6.61 -17.93 -5.88
C SER A 109 -8.08 -18.11 -6.31
N ILE A 110 -8.82 -17.01 -6.52
CA ILE A 110 -10.24 -17.05 -6.89
C ILE A 110 -10.38 -17.46 -8.36
N GLU A 111 -11.14 -18.51 -8.62
CA GLU A 111 -11.51 -18.92 -9.98
C GLU A 111 -12.70 -18.12 -10.48
N ILE A 112 -12.63 -17.67 -11.74
CA ILE A 112 -13.68 -16.87 -12.39
C ILE A 112 -14.38 -17.63 -13.52
N SER A 113 -13.85 -18.80 -13.88
CA SER A 113 -14.32 -19.67 -14.96
C SER A 113 -13.83 -21.09 -14.69
N ASP A 114 -14.50 -22.10 -15.26
CA ASP A 114 -14.01 -23.47 -15.25
C ASP A 114 -12.76 -23.66 -16.13
N SER A 115 -12.46 -22.69 -17.02
CA SER A 115 -11.28 -22.73 -17.86
C SER A 115 -10.04 -22.28 -17.10
N THR A 116 -9.14 -23.24 -16.86
CA THR A 116 -7.84 -22.99 -16.22
C THR A 116 -7.02 -21.91 -16.94
N MET A 117 -7.06 -21.87 -18.28
CA MET A 117 -6.32 -20.86 -19.05
C MET A 117 -6.89 -19.45 -18.84
N ILE A 118 -8.22 -19.31 -18.79
CA ILE A 118 -8.86 -18.02 -18.53
C ILE A 118 -8.51 -17.52 -17.13
N ASN A 119 -8.58 -18.40 -16.12
CA ASN A 119 -8.23 -18.05 -14.73
C ASN A 119 -6.77 -17.58 -14.62
N ARG A 120 -5.84 -18.25 -15.30
CA ARG A 120 -4.41 -17.88 -15.29
C ARG A 120 -4.18 -16.53 -15.97
N VAL A 121 -4.77 -16.30 -17.15
CA VAL A 121 -4.63 -15.04 -17.88
C VAL A 121 -5.22 -13.89 -17.07
N ALA A 122 -6.42 -14.06 -16.52
CA ALA A 122 -7.05 -13.06 -15.68
C ALA A 122 -6.23 -12.74 -14.43
N ALA A 123 -5.68 -13.76 -13.75
CA ALA A 123 -4.79 -13.57 -12.61
C ALA A 123 -3.52 -12.80 -12.98
N CYS A 124 -2.88 -13.13 -14.10
CA CYS A 124 -1.70 -12.39 -14.58
C CYS A 124 -2.02 -10.91 -14.87
N LEU A 125 -3.14 -10.64 -15.54
CA LEU A 125 -3.60 -9.27 -15.79
C LEU A 125 -3.91 -8.53 -14.50
N TYR A 126 -4.54 -9.21 -13.53
CA TYR A 126 -4.84 -8.65 -12.22
C TYR A 126 -3.58 -8.33 -11.43
N ILE A 127 -2.58 -9.22 -11.40
CA ILE A 127 -1.28 -8.96 -10.74
C ILE A 127 -0.64 -7.71 -11.34
N PHE A 128 -0.55 -7.66 -12.67
CA PHE A 128 0.05 -6.52 -13.37
C PHE A 128 -0.70 -5.21 -13.06
N PHE A 129 -2.02 -5.21 -13.25
CA PHE A 129 -2.86 -4.04 -13.00
C PHE A 129 -2.81 -3.60 -11.53
N GLY A 130 -2.88 -4.55 -10.59
CA GLY A 130 -2.86 -4.29 -9.16
C GLY A 130 -1.58 -3.60 -8.71
N TYR A 131 -0.41 -4.06 -9.18
CA TYR A 131 0.85 -3.39 -8.90
C TYR A 131 0.96 -2.04 -9.59
N CYS A 132 0.63 -1.94 -10.88
CA CYS A 132 0.68 -0.67 -11.62
C CYS A 132 -0.18 0.42 -10.97
N LEU A 133 -1.41 0.07 -10.59
CA LEU A 133 -2.34 0.98 -9.94
C LEU A 133 -1.83 1.39 -8.55
N SER A 134 -1.38 0.43 -7.74
CA SER A 134 -0.89 0.71 -6.38
C SER A 134 0.37 1.57 -6.38
N LEU A 135 1.29 1.34 -7.32
CA LEU A 135 2.47 2.19 -7.52
C LEU A 135 2.09 3.60 -7.99
N TYR A 136 1.09 3.72 -8.86
CA TYR A 136 0.58 5.02 -9.32
C TYR A 136 0.00 5.84 -8.16
N ILE A 137 -0.86 5.24 -7.34
CA ILE A 137 -1.46 5.89 -6.17
C ILE A 137 -0.40 6.25 -5.14
N THR A 138 0.51 5.32 -4.84
CA THR A 138 1.64 5.55 -3.93
C THR A 138 2.50 6.74 -4.37
N LYS A 139 2.83 6.81 -5.66
CA LYS A 139 3.58 7.93 -6.23
C LYS A 139 2.86 9.28 -6.03
N ILE A 140 1.54 9.32 -6.21
CA ILE A 140 0.78 10.56 -5.99
C ILE A 140 0.77 10.94 -4.51
N LYS A 141 0.57 9.98 -3.59
CA LYS A 141 0.62 10.22 -2.14
C LYS A 141 1.98 10.77 -1.70
N LEU A 142 3.08 10.27 -2.27
CA LEU A 142 4.42 10.81 -2.01
C LEU A 142 4.58 12.24 -2.53
N ILE A 143 4.14 12.51 -3.77
CA ILE A 143 4.18 13.86 -4.35
C ILE A 143 3.37 14.86 -3.51
N GLU A 144 2.18 14.45 -3.07
CA GLU A 144 1.34 15.25 -2.19
C GLU A 144 2.08 15.60 -0.90
N ASN A 145 2.68 14.60 -0.24
CA ASN A 145 3.33 14.80 1.04
C ASN A 145 4.56 15.73 0.91
N VAL A 146 5.37 15.55 -0.14
CA VAL A 146 6.47 16.47 -0.49
C VAL A 146 5.94 17.90 -0.62
N GLN A 147 4.85 18.10 -1.36
CA GLN A 147 4.27 19.41 -1.58
C GLN A 147 3.69 20.03 -0.31
N SER A 148 2.97 19.25 0.50
CA SER A 148 2.35 19.75 1.73
C SER A 148 3.34 19.99 2.87
N LYS A 149 4.42 19.20 2.95
CA LYS A 149 5.37 19.28 4.06
C LYS A 149 6.48 20.29 3.79
N TYR A 150 7.05 20.30 2.57
CA TYR A 150 8.26 21.08 2.28
C TYR A 150 8.04 22.27 1.34
N LEU A 151 6.97 22.27 0.54
CA LEU A 151 6.71 23.30 -0.47
C LEU A 151 5.42 24.10 -0.20
N ALA A 152 4.84 23.98 1.00
CA ALA A 152 3.57 24.65 1.33
C ALA A 152 3.67 26.18 1.28
N ASN A 153 4.83 26.73 1.63
CA ASN A 153 5.11 28.16 1.68
C ASN A 153 5.67 28.70 0.35
N ASP A 154 6.11 27.81 -0.54
CA ASP A 154 6.54 28.18 -1.89
C ASP A 154 5.30 28.31 -2.77
N GLY A 155 5.03 29.49 -3.33
CA GLY A 155 3.95 29.74 -4.30
C GLY A 155 3.98 28.83 -5.55
N LYS A 156 4.99 27.96 -5.66
CA LYS A 156 5.15 26.85 -6.61
C LYS A 156 4.31 25.61 -6.27
N LEU A 157 3.22 25.73 -5.50
CA LEU A 157 2.19 24.70 -5.32
C LEU A 157 1.53 24.35 -6.67
N GLY A 158 2.23 23.54 -7.47
CA GLY A 158 2.06 23.47 -8.91
C GLY A 158 1.84 22.07 -9.46
N LYS A 159 0.92 22.01 -10.44
CA LYS A 159 0.66 20.98 -11.48
C LYS A 159 -0.24 19.79 -11.17
N LYS A 160 -0.51 19.39 -9.92
CA LYS A 160 -1.35 18.18 -9.64
C LYS A 160 -2.45 18.32 -8.58
N LYS A 161 -2.90 19.54 -8.28
CA LYS A 161 -3.91 19.81 -7.24
C LYS A 161 -5.18 18.95 -7.37
N GLY A 162 -5.68 18.75 -8.61
CA GLY A 162 -6.85 17.89 -8.87
C GLY A 162 -6.59 16.40 -8.58
N THR A 163 -5.48 15.85 -9.09
CA THR A 163 -5.08 14.46 -8.85
C THR A 163 -4.82 14.18 -7.36
N ILE A 164 -4.22 15.12 -6.64
CA ILE A 164 -3.99 15.03 -5.19
C ILE A 164 -5.33 15.04 -4.44
N LYS A 165 -6.25 15.94 -4.80
CA LYS A 165 -7.61 15.95 -4.23
C LYS A 165 -8.31 14.61 -4.46
N ALA A 166 -8.18 14.02 -5.65
CA ALA A 166 -8.73 12.71 -5.95
C ALA A 166 -8.14 11.59 -5.08
N VAL A 167 -6.83 11.62 -4.79
CA VAL A 167 -6.19 10.64 -3.91
C VAL A 167 -6.58 10.80 -2.44
N LYS A 168 -6.83 12.03 -1.97
CA LYS A 168 -7.43 12.27 -0.65
C LYS A 168 -8.83 11.68 -0.55
N ILE A 169 -9.67 11.95 -1.55
CA ILE A 169 -11.03 11.38 -1.63
C ILE A 169 -10.97 9.86 -1.67
N LEU A 170 -10.09 9.29 -2.49
CA LEU A 170 -9.87 7.84 -2.56
C LEU A 170 -9.45 7.27 -1.19
N SER A 171 -8.53 7.94 -0.48
CA SER A 171 -8.11 7.48 0.85
C SER A 171 -9.27 7.52 1.85
N ALA A 172 -10.13 8.54 1.79
CA ALA A 172 -11.36 8.59 2.58
C ALA A 172 -12.33 7.46 2.20
N ILE A 173 -12.51 7.18 0.91
CA ILE A 173 -13.32 6.04 0.43
C ILE A 173 -12.78 4.72 0.96
N LEU A 174 -11.46 4.50 0.93
CA LEU A 174 -10.84 3.27 1.44
C LEU A 174 -11.09 3.08 2.94
N VAL A 175 -10.95 4.15 3.74
CA VAL A 175 -11.24 4.11 5.18
C VAL A 175 -12.72 3.85 5.44
N SER A 176 -13.61 4.57 4.75
CA SER A 176 -15.07 4.38 4.85
C SER A 176 -15.48 2.96 4.45
N PHE A 177 -14.84 2.39 3.43
CA PHE A 177 -15.09 1.01 3.00
C PHE A 177 -14.76 0.00 4.12
N ILE A 178 -13.62 0.15 4.81
CA ILE A 178 -13.27 -0.70 5.96
C ILE A 178 -14.36 -0.59 7.05
N VAL A 179 -14.80 0.63 7.37
CA VAL A 179 -15.85 0.86 8.37
C VAL A 179 -17.16 0.18 7.97
N ILE A 180 -17.57 0.30 6.71
CA ILE A 180 -18.78 -0.33 6.18
C ILE A 180 -18.68 -1.86 6.26
N VAL A 181 -17.54 -2.45 5.89
CA VAL A 181 -17.35 -3.92 5.96
C VAL A 181 -17.43 -4.40 7.41
N ILE A 182 -16.78 -3.71 8.35
CA ILE A 182 -16.83 -4.06 9.77
C ILE A 182 -18.26 -3.92 10.30
N ALA A 183 -18.92 -2.78 10.04
CA ALA A 183 -20.28 -2.53 10.47
C ALA A 183 -21.26 -3.56 9.90
N GLY A 184 -21.14 -3.88 8.61
CA GLY A 184 -21.94 -4.90 7.94
C GLY A 184 -21.72 -6.29 8.52
N THR A 185 -20.46 -6.66 8.81
CA THR A 185 -20.15 -7.94 9.45
C THR A 185 -20.75 -8.05 10.85
N GLN A 186 -20.68 -6.98 11.66
CA GLN A 186 -21.29 -6.97 12.99
C GLN A 186 -22.82 -6.98 12.90
N PHE A 187 -23.39 -6.21 11.99
CA PHE A 187 -24.84 -6.19 11.75
C PHE A 187 -25.35 -7.57 11.34
N TYR A 188 -24.68 -8.24 10.40
CA TYR A 188 -24.98 -9.62 9.99
C TYR A 188 -24.94 -10.60 11.17
N ARG A 189 -23.95 -10.47 12.06
CA ARG A 189 -23.84 -11.35 13.24
C ARG A 189 -25.02 -11.20 14.19
N VAL A 190 -25.51 -9.98 14.37
CA VAL A 190 -26.58 -9.65 15.34
C VAL A 190 -27.98 -9.84 14.75
N ASN A 191 -28.17 -9.60 13.45
CA ASN A 191 -29.45 -9.68 12.76
C ASN A 191 -29.36 -10.67 11.59
N LYS A 192 -29.69 -11.94 11.85
CA LYS A 192 -29.78 -12.99 10.81
C LYS A 192 -31.17 -13.18 10.22
N TRP A 193 -32.19 -12.67 10.92
CA TRP A 193 -33.61 -12.90 10.62
C TRP A 193 -34.08 -12.44 9.23
N TRP A 194 -33.37 -11.51 8.59
CA TRP A 194 -33.70 -11.01 7.25
C TRP A 194 -33.07 -11.86 6.11
N ILE A 195 -32.21 -12.82 6.45
CA ILE A 195 -31.62 -13.79 5.51
C ILE A 195 -32.28 -15.17 5.67
N ASP A 196 -32.76 -15.48 6.89
CA ASP A 196 -33.54 -16.68 7.15
C ASP A 196 -34.88 -16.60 6.39
N GLY A 197 -34.95 -17.28 5.24
CA GLY A 197 -36.12 -17.28 4.35
C GLY A 197 -35.88 -16.68 2.96
N SER A 198 -34.66 -16.19 2.67
CA SER A 198 -34.31 -15.77 1.31
C SER A 198 -34.32 -16.98 0.38
N ASN A 199 -35.11 -16.94 -0.70
CA ASN A 199 -35.10 -17.98 -1.72
C ASN A 199 -33.83 -17.84 -2.57
N PRO A 200 -32.85 -18.76 -2.47
CA PRO A 200 -31.60 -18.68 -3.24
C PRO A 200 -31.85 -18.71 -4.75
N ASP A 201 -32.98 -19.28 -5.18
CA ASP A 201 -33.36 -19.41 -6.58
C ASP A 201 -34.17 -18.22 -7.10
N ALA A 202 -34.46 -17.19 -6.29
CA ALA A 202 -35.24 -16.03 -6.71
C ALA A 202 -34.62 -15.30 -7.92
N LEU A 203 -33.30 -15.33 -8.05
CA LEU A 203 -32.56 -14.72 -9.17
C LEU A 203 -32.40 -15.66 -10.37
N SER A 204 -32.65 -16.97 -10.21
CA SER A 204 -32.49 -17.96 -11.27
C SER A 204 -33.48 -17.75 -12.43
N GLY A 205 -34.70 -17.29 -12.12
CA GLY A 205 -35.75 -16.99 -13.12
C GLY A 205 -35.44 -15.79 -14.02
N LEU A 206 -34.43 -14.98 -13.68
CA LEU A 206 -33.97 -13.87 -14.51
C LEU A 206 -32.87 -14.30 -15.50
N ASN A 207 -32.30 -15.49 -15.35
CA ASN A 207 -31.17 -15.94 -16.16
C ASN A 207 -31.57 -16.10 -17.64
N GLY A 208 -30.78 -15.54 -18.55
CA GLY A 208 -31.09 -15.52 -19.99
C GLY A 208 -32.13 -14.48 -20.44
N THR A 209 -32.71 -13.69 -19.54
CA THR A 209 -33.59 -12.57 -19.90
C THR A 209 -32.80 -11.28 -20.15
N PHE A 210 -33.40 -10.32 -20.86
CA PHE A 210 -32.80 -8.99 -21.05
C PHE A 210 -32.56 -8.27 -19.72
N ALA A 211 -33.53 -8.32 -18.80
CA ALA A 211 -33.42 -7.75 -17.46
C ALA A 211 -32.30 -8.41 -16.64
N GLY A 212 -32.19 -9.74 -16.69
CA GLY A 212 -31.11 -10.49 -16.02
C GLY A 212 -29.73 -10.21 -16.59
N THR A 213 -29.62 -9.98 -17.90
CA THR A 213 -28.37 -9.58 -18.55
C THR A 213 -27.93 -8.19 -18.09
N ILE A 214 -28.85 -7.22 -18.04
CA ILE A 214 -28.57 -5.87 -17.53
C ILE A 214 -28.14 -5.94 -16.06
N LEU A 215 -28.86 -6.68 -15.22
CA LEU A 215 -28.53 -6.82 -13.81
C LEU A 215 -27.15 -7.44 -13.60
N SER A 216 -26.82 -8.50 -14.34
CA SER A 216 -25.50 -9.14 -14.31
C SER A 216 -24.38 -8.17 -14.70
N ALA A 217 -24.59 -7.34 -15.72
CA ALA A 217 -23.62 -6.32 -16.13
C ALA A 217 -23.38 -5.27 -15.03
N ILE A 218 -24.45 -4.81 -14.37
CA ILE A 218 -24.35 -3.86 -13.25
C ILE A 218 -23.58 -4.49 -12.08
N LEU A 219 -23.92 -5.71 -11.69
CA LEU A 219 -23.25 -6.42 -10.60
C LEU A 219 -21.77 -6.69 -10.91
N MET A 220 -21.43 -6.99 -12.16
CA MET A 220 -20.04 -7.14 -12.60
C MET A 220 -19.26 -5.83 -12.45
N ILE A 221 -19.81 -4.69 -12.86
CA ILE A 221 -19.17 -3.38 -12.69
C ILE A 221 -18.94 -3.07 -11.20
N ILE A 222 -19.93 -3.34 -10.36
CA ILE A 222 -19.82 -3.17 -8.90
C ILE A 222 -18.72 -4.08 -8.34
N GLY A 223 -18.68 -5.35 -8.74
CA GLY A 223 -17.67 -6.32 -8.32
C GLY A 223 -16.25 -5.87 -8.69
N VAL A 224 -16.05 -5.38 -9.92
CA VAL A 224 -14.75 -4.83 -10.35
C VAL A 224 -14.38 -3.58 -9.56
N ALA A 225 -15.33 -2.68 -9.29
CA ALA A 225 -15.07 -1.49 -8.48
C ALA A 225 -14.66 -1.85 -7.05
N ILE A 226 -15.35 -2.80 -6.42
CA ILE A 226 -14.99 -3.33 -5.09
C ILE A 226 -13.60 -3.96 -5.12
N LEU A 227 -13.29 -4.74 -6.15
CA LEU A 227 -11.98 -5.36 -6.32
C LEU A 227 -10.86 -4.31 -6.39
N ILE A 228 -11.08 -3.21 -7.12
CA ILE A 228 -10.13 -2.09 -7.19
C ILE A 228 -9.94 -1.45 -5.81
N ILE A 229 -11.02 -1.20 -5.08
CA ILE A 229 -10.98 -0.63 -3.72
C ILE A 229 -10.18 -1.54 -2.79
N ILE A 230 -10.49 -2.84 -2.78
CA ILE A 230 -9.78 -3.84 -1.98
C ILE A 230 -8.28 -3.82 -2.32
N THR A 231 -7.94 -3.92 -3.61
CA THR A 231 -6.55 -3.93 -4.10
C THR A 231 -5.74 -2.72 -3.62
N LEU A 232 -6.40 -1.58 -3.38
CA LEU A 232 -5.78 -0.33 -2.94
C LEU A 232 -5.71 -0.15 -1.41
N LEU A 233 -6.37 -1.01 -0.62
CA LEU A 233 -6.35 -0.93 0.85
C LEU A 233 -4.94 -0.92 1.45
N PRO A 234 -3.97 -1.75 0.99
CA PRO A 234 -2.63 -1.76 1.58
C PRO A 234 -1.91 -0.41 1.44
N THR A 235 -2.28 0.42 0.46
CA THR A 235 -1.70 1.77 0.30
C THR A 235 -1.99 2.70 1.49
N LEU A 236 -2.92 2.35 2.39
CA LEU A 236 -3.16 3.06 3.65
C LEU A 236 -2.07 2.78 4.70
N LEU A 237 -1.39 1.64 4.62
CA LEU A 237 -0.30 1.28 5.55
C LEU A 237 0.99 2.06 5.28
N LEU A 238 1.07 2.71 4.12
CA LEU A 238 2.22 3.51 3.74
C LEU A 238 2.21 4.86 4.47
N ASN A 239 3.03 5.00 5.51
CA ASN A 239 3.41 6.29 6.07
C ASN A 239 4.28 7.07 5.07
N THR A 240 3.62 7.89 4.27
CA THR A 240 4.28 8.68 3.22
C THR A 240 5.22 9.73 3.77
N ALA A 241 5.01 10.22 5.01
CA ALA A 241 5.88 11.21 5.63
C ALA A 241 7.24 10.59 5.94
N ALA A 242 7.26 9.41 6.58
CA ALA A 242 8.49 8.69 6.87
C ALA A 242 9.30 8.36 5.61
N VAL A 243 8.63 8.04 4.51
CA VAL A 243 9.29 7.75 3.22
C VAL A 243 9.86 9.00 2.58
N VAL A 244 9.12 10.11 2.58
CA VAL A 244 9.63 11.39 2.07
C VAL A 244 10.82 11.86 2.91
N ASP A 245 10.72 11.80 4.23
CA ASP A 245 11.81 12.16 5.15
C ASP A 245 13.06 11.33 4.86
N GLY A 246 12.91 10.01 4.69
CA GLY A 246 14.02 9.14 4.28
C GLY A 246 14.68 9.55 2.97
N TYR A 247 13.91 9.98 1.96
CA TYR A 247 14.48 10.50 0.71
C TYR A 247 15.22 11.83 0.91
N ILE A 248 14.73 12.70 1.80
CA ILE A 248 15.37 13.97 2.14
C ILE A 248 16.68 13.72 2.91
N TYR A 249 16.69 12.80 3.87
CA TYR A 249 17.90 12.39 4.59
C TYR A 249 18.92 11.74 3.67
N LYS A 250 18.47 10.98 2.67
CA LYS A 250 19.37 10.46 1.64
C LYS A 250 20.00 11.56 0.80
N LYS A 251 19.23 12.59 0.43
CA LYS A 251 19.69 13.71 -0.40
C LYS A 251 20.72 14.56 0.33
N TYR A 252 20.47 14.85 1.61
CA TYR A 252 21.26 15.75 2.46
C TYR A 252 21.99 14.99 3.58
N ALA A 253 22.48 13.79 3.29
CA ALA A 253 22.98 12.88 4.32
C ALA A 253 24.16 13.49 5.10
N GLU A 254 25.12 14.07 4.40
CA GLU A 254 26.30 14.67 5.02
C GLU A 254 25.99 16.00 5.70
N GLU A 255 25.08 16.80 5.14
CA GLU A 255 24.68 18.08 5.70
C GLU A 255 23.93 17.88 7.03
N PHE A 256 22.96 16.96 7.08
CA PHE A 256 22.29 16.63 8.34
C PHE A 256 23.22 16.01 9.37
N ARG A 257 24.12 15.10 8.94
CA ARG A 257 25.09 14.48 9.83
C ARG A 257 25.99 15.51 10.50
N LYS A 258 26.50 16.49 9.73
CA LYS A 258 27.39 17.55 10.24
C LYS A 258 26.63 18.57 11.09
N GLU A 259 25.47 19.03 10.63
CA GLU A 259 24.67 20.04 11.33
C GLU A 259 24.20 19.57 12.72
N TYR A 260 23.90 18.28 12.83
CA TYR A 260 23.47 17.65 14.09
C TYR A 260 24.56 16.85 14.80
N GLU A 261 25.82 16.97 14.34
CA GLU A 261 27.01 16.38 14.96
C GLU A 261 26.91 14.85 15.17
N PHE A 262 26.20 14.14 14.31
CA PHE A 262 26.12 12.68 14.34
C PHE A 262 27.44 12.05 13.84
N THR A 263 27.86 10.98 14.49
CA THR A 263 28.94 10.13 13.98
C THR A 263 28.48 9.35 12.73
N GLU A 264 29.44 8.89 11.91
CA GLU A 264 29.11 8.02 10.77
C GLU A 264 28.35 6.76 11.21
N LYS A 265 28.72 6.19 12.36
CA LYS A 265 28.04 5.05 12.96
C LYS A 265 26.59 5.34 13.34
N GLU A 266 26.31 6.50 13.93
CA GLU A 266 24.95 6.88 14.32
C GLU A 266 24.06 7.23 13.12
N TRP A 267 24.65 7.65 12.01
CA TRP A 267 23.91 8.05 10.81
C TRP A 267 23.69 6.91 9.82
N TYR A 268 24.77 6.17 9.53
CA TYR A 268 24.80 5.09 8.54
C TYR A 268 24.57 3.72 9.16
N GLY A 269 25.00 3.53 10.42
CA GLY A 269 25.03 2.23 11.10
C GLY A 269 26.31 1.43 10.85
N GLU A 270 27.37 2.08 10.35
CA GLU A 270 28.69 1.49 10.03
C GLU A 270 29.70 1.62 11.18
#